data_AF-A0A966VN38-F1
#
_entry.id   AF-A0A966VN38-F1
#
_cell.length_a   1.000
_cell.length_b   1.000
_cell.length_c   1.000
_cell.angle_alpha   90.00
_cell.angle_beta   90.00
_cell.angle_gamma   90.00
#
_symmetry.space_group_name_H-M   'P 1'
#
loop_
_entity.id
_entity.type
_entity.pdbx_description
1 polymer ?
#
loop_
_entity_poly.entity_id
_entity_poly.type
_entity_poly.pdbx_seq_one_letter_code
_entity_poly.pdbx_strand_id
1 'polypeptide(L)'
;GKTGEQNRAEDYYRFVNWLDGDDERAGQVGEKRSEIATRAVRAIERGLSGDVSTLIVATHGGTARCILGKMLDMPMKQWSSLGGLSNASWSILENGHHRSGWVLVEHNSGSLPEPIYGEESGA
;
A
#
# COMPACT_ATOMS: atom_id res chain seq x y z
N GLY A 1 -12.43 17.51 -4.17
CA GLY A 1 -13.01 16.57 -3.19
C GLY A 1 -13.36 17.31 -1.92
N LYS A 2 -14.10 16.67 -1.00
CA LYS A 2 -14.36 17.22 0.33
C LYS A 2 -13.10 17.18 1.19
N THR A 3 -12.96 18.12 2.12
CA THR A 3 -11.90 18.08 3.14
C THR A 3 -12.19 16.99 4.18
N GLY A 4 -11.19 16.62 4.98
CA GLY A 4 -11.39 15.72 6.11
C GLY A 4 -12.37 16.28 7.15
N GLU A 5 -12.39 17.60 7.34
CA GLU A 5 -13.33 18.29 8.23
C GLU A 5 -14.77 18.17 7.72
N GLN A 6 -15.00 18.43 6.42
CA GLN A 6 -16.30 18.26 5.79
C GLN A 6 -16.80 16.82 5.87
N ASN A 7 -15.93 15.83 5.58
CA ASN A 7 -16.30 14.41 5.70
C ASN A 7 -16.66 14.02 7.14
N ARG A 8 -15.93 14.55 8.13
CA ARG A 8 -16.21 14.30 9.54
C ARG A 8 -17.54 14.92 9.99
N ALA A 9 -17.86 16.12 9.49
CA ALA A 9 -19.11 16.79 9.82
C ALA A 9 -20.34 16.16 9.14
N GLU A 10 -20.19 15.72 7.89
CA GLU A 10 -21.33 15.29 7.05
C GLU A 10 -21.52 13.77 6.99
N ASP A 11 -20.48 12.96 7.21
CA ASP A 11 -20.51 11.49 7.06
C ASP A 11 -19.59 10.80 8.09
N TYR A 12 -19.76 11.18 9.36
CA TYR A 12 -18.86 10.81 10.46
C TYR A 12 -18.58 9.31 10.57
N TYR A 13 -19.62 8.47 10.61
CA TYR A 13 -19.46 7.03 10.84
C TYR A 13 -18.70 6.35 9.71
N ARG A 14 -19.01 6.69 8.45
CA ARG A 14 -18.26 6.14 7.30
C ARG A 14 -16.84 6.64 7.27
N PHE A 15 -16.62 7.90 7.65
CA PHE A 15 -15.28 8.46 7.75
C PHE A 15 -14.43 7.73 8.80
N VAL A 16 -15.00 7.42 9.97
CA VAL A 16 -14.33 6.64 11.03
C VAL A 16 -14.05 5.21 10.56
N ASN A 17 -15.05 4.49 10.05
CA ASN A 17 -14.87 3.13 9.52
C ASN A 17 -13.79 3.09 8.42
N TRP A 18 -13.77 4.11 7.56
CA TRP A 18 -12.73 4.24 6.55
C TRP A 18 -11.36 4.42 7.17
N LEU A 19 -11.18 5.25 8.20
CA LEU A 19 -9.89 5.41 8.90
C LEU A 19 -9.41 4.11 9.56
N ASP A 20 -10.32 3.35 10.16
CA ASP A 20 -10.01 2.08 10.85
C ASP A 20 -9.59 0.96 9.90
N GLY A 21 -9.76 1.16 8.59
CA GLY A 21 -9.32 0.20 7.57
C GLY A 21 -10.39 -0.75 7.09
N ASP A 22 -11.67 -0.48 7.37
CA ASP A 22 -12.77 -1.33 6.93
C ASP A 22 -12.84 -1.41 5.38
N ASP A 23 -13.42 -2.49 4.85
CA ASP A 23 -13.59 -2.69 3.41
C ASP A 23 -14.94 -2.17 2.87
N GLU A 24 -15.64 -1.38 3.67
CA GLU A 24 -16.74 -0.55 3.18
C GLU A 24 -16.27 0.38 2.05
N ARG A 25 -17.24 0.77 1.21
CA ARG A 25 -16.99 1.73 0.14
C ARG A 25 -16.52 3.05 0.72
N ALA A 26 -15.55 3.69 0.06
CA ALA A 26 -15.17 5.05 0.44
C ALA A 26 -16.35 6.01 0.23
N GLY A 27 -16.87 6.56 1.34
CA GLY A 27 -18.12 7.33 1.33
C GLY A 27 -19.31 6.48 0.89
N GLN A 28 -20.14 7.01 0.00
CA GLN A 28 -21.35 6.32 -0.46
C GLN A 28 -21.15 5.53 -1.77
N VAL A 29 -20.25 6.03 -2.64
CA VAL A 29 -20.14 5.56 -4.04
C VAL A 29 -18.73 5.13 -4.44
N GLY A 30 -17.75 5.28 -3.55
CA GLY A 30 -16.36 4.93 -3.85
C GLY A 30 -16.10 3.43 -3.98
N GLU A 31 -14.87 3.11 -4.34
CA GLU A 31 -14.38 1.72 -4.35
C GLU A 31 -14.14 1.21 -2.93
N LYS A 32 -14.25 -0.11 -2.76
CA LYS A 32 -13.74 -0.84 -1.60
C LYS A 32 -12.23 -1.04 -1.70
N ARG A 33 -11.56 -1.28 -0.57
CA ARG A 33 -10.12 -1.57 -0.54
C ARG A 33 -9.79 -2.88 -1.26
N SER A 34 -10.65 -3.89 -1.14
CA SER A 34 -10.56 -5.17 -1.82
C SER A 34 -10.72 -5.06 -3.33
N GLU A 35 -11.61 -4.19 -3.80
CA GLU A 35 -11.79 -3.88 -5.23
C GLU A 35 -10.51 -3.23 -5.79
N ILE A 36 -9.97 -2.23 -5.08
CA ILE A 36 -8.71 -1.55 -5.43
C ILE A 36 -7.55 -2.54 -5.47
N ALA A 37 -7.38 -3.35 -4.42
CA ALA A 37 -6.34 -4.36 -4.32
C ALA A 37 -6.41 -5.34 -5.50
N THR A 38 -7.60 -5.86 -5.79
CA THR A 38 -7.80 -6.85 -6.86
C THR A 38 -7.41 -6.29 -8.22
N ARG A 39 -7.85 -5.08 -8.57
CA ARG A 39 -7.51 -4.48 -9.87
C ARG A 39 -6.04 -4.10 -9.97
N ALA A 40 -5.45 -3.62 -8.88
CA ALA A 40 -4.05 -3.19 -8.84
C ALA A 40 -3.10 -4.40 -8.92
N VAL A 41 -3.32 -5.44 -8.13
CA VAL A 41 -2.51 -6.67 -8.17
C VAL A 41 -2.61 -7.33 -9.54
N ARG A 42 -3.80 -7.41 -10.15
CA ARG A 42 -3.94 -7.90 -11.53
C ARG A 42 -3.12 -7.09 -12.54
N ALA A 43 -2.97 -5.78 -12.35
CA ALA A 43 -2.13 -4.95 -13.23
C ALA A 43 -0.64 -5.23 -13.02
N ILE A 44 -0.23 -5.44 -11.76
CA ILE A 44 1.14 -5.82 -11.40
C ILE A 44 1.48 -7.19 -11.99
N GLU A 45 0.63 -8.20 -11.81
CA GLU A 45 0.81 -9.55 -12.36
C GLU A 45 0.95 -9.55 -13.88
N ARG A 46 0.19 -8.68 -14.59
CA ARG A 46 0.38 -8.48 -16.04
C ARG A 46 1.72 -7.83 -16.37
N GLY A 47 2.19 -6.90 -15.55
CA GLY A 47 3.48 -6.22 -15.74
C GLY A 47 4.68 -7.13 -15.43
N LEU A 48 4.51 -8.11 -14.55
CA LEU A 48 5.51 -9.12 -14.22
C LEU A 48 5.66 -10.22 -15.28
N SER A 49 4.95 -10.15 -16.42
CA SER A 49 5.09 -11.15 -17.48
C SER A 49 6.44 -11.02 -18.21
N GLY A 50 7.16 -12.13 -18.40
CA GLY A 50 8.38 -12.21 -19.23
C GLY A 50 9.69 -12.04 -18.47
N ASP A 51 10.73 -11.55 -19.16
CA ASP A 51 12.11 -11.37 -18.69
C ASP A 51 12.32 -10.14 -17.77
N VAL A 52 11.27 -9.68 -17.10
CA VAL A 52 11.31 -8.49 -16.24
C VAL A 52 12.03 -8.82 -14.93
N SER A 53 13.20 -8.21 -14.71
CA SER A 53 13.94 -8.33 -13.44
C SER A 53 13.36 -7.47 -12.32
N THR A 54 12.97 -6.23 -12.64
CA THR A 54 12.41 -5.28 -11.67
C THR A 54 11.27 -4.50 -12.30
N LEU A 55 10.12 -4.46 -11.62
CA LEU A 55 8.96 -3.66 -12.00
C LEU A 55 8.78 -2.49 -11.02
N ILE A 56 8.72 -1.27 -11.54
CA ILE A 56 8.40 -0.07 -10.75
C ILE A 56 6.93 0.28 -10.91
N VAL A 57 6.21 0.40 -9.80
CA VAL A 57 4.77 0.70 -9.77
C VAL A 57 4.53 2.05 -9.10
N ALA A 58 4.30 3.09 -9.90
CA ALA A 58 3.92 4.40 -9.38
C ALA A 58 2.43 4.41 -9.00
N THR A 59 2.11 4.71 -7.74
CA THR A 59 0.74 4.69 -7.23
C THR A 59 0.54 5.65 -6.04
N HIS A 60 -0.64 5.64 -5.43
CA HIS A 60 -0.98 6.44 -4.25
C HIS A 60 -0.86 5.63 -2.96
N GLY A 61 -0.60 6.28 -1.82
CA GLY A 61 -0.35 5.60 -0.55
C GLY A 61 -1.49 4.67 -0.09
N GLY A 62 -2.75 5.05 -0.30
CA GLY A 62 -3.90 4.19 0.01
C GLY A 62 -3.95 2.92 -0.86
N THR A 63 -3.60 3.04 -2.14
CA THR A 63 -3.51 1.91 -3.07
C THR A 63 -2.32 1.02 -2.73
N ALA A 64 -1.17 1.61 -2.41
CA ALA A 64 0.05 0.88 -2.02
C ALA A 64 -0.22 -0.03 -0.81
N ARG A 65 -0.88 0.48 0.24
CA ARG A 65 -1.32 -0.32 1.39
C ARG A 65 -2.15 -1.54 0.96
N CYS A 66 -3.14 -1.33 0.07
CA CYS A 66 -4.02 -2.39 -0.39
C CYS A 66 -3.27 -3.44 -1.24
N ILE A 67 -2.33 -3.00 -2.08
CA ILE A 67 -1.44 -3.88 -2.86
C ILE A 67 -0.60 -4.73 -1.91
N LEU A 68 0.10 -4.11 -0.95
CA LEU A 68 0.97 -4.80 -0.02
C LEU A 68 0.21 -5.84 0.80
N GLY A 69 -0.92 -5.46 1.41
CA GLY A 69 -1.75 -6.39 2.18
C GLY A 69 -2.22 -7.59 1.35
N LYS A 70 -2.55 -7.38 0.07
CA LYS A 70 -2.99 -8.44 -0.84
C LYS A 70 -1.83 -9.33 -1.32
N MET A 71 -0.69 -8.76 -1.71
CA MET A 71 0.47 -9.52 -2.22
C MET A 71 1.19 -10.31 -1.11
N LEU A 72 1.15 -9.81 0.13
CA LEU A 72 1.68 -10.51 1.32
C LEU A 72 0.70 -11.54 1.91
N ASP A 73 -0.46 -11.74 1.27
CA ASP A 73 -1.53 -12.64 1.72
C ASP A 73 -1.98 -12.36 3.18
N MET A 74 -1.98 -11.08 3.57
CA MET A 74 -2.41 -10.68 4.91
C MET A 74 -3.94 -10.76 5.02
N PRO A 75 -4.49 -11.19 6.17
CA PRO A 75 -5.90 -11.02 6.48
C PRO A 75 -6.32 -9.56 6.28
N MET A 76 -7.44 -9.31 5.59
CA MET A 76 -7.85 -7.95 5.20
C MET A 76 -7.95 -6.98 6.39
N LYS A 77 -8.38 -7.47 7.55
CA LYS A 77 -8.45 -6.68 8.80
C LYS A 77 -7.09 -6.18 9.30
N GLN A 78 -5.98 -6.74 8.82
CA GLN A 78 -4.62 -6.35 9.18
C GLN A 78 -4.00 -5.40 8.15
N TRP A 79 -4.68 -5.10 7.04
CA TRP A 79 -4.12 -4.19 6.04
C TRP A 79 -3.93 -2.76 6.59
N SER A 80 -4.74 -2.33 7.56
CA SER A 80 -4.57 -1.05 8.24
C SER A 80 -3.37 -1.00 9.18
N SER A 81 -2.78 -2.15 9.53
CA SER A 81 -1.50 -2.21 10.26
C SER A 81 -0.31 -1.78 9.42
N LEU A 82 -0.44 -1.73 8.09
CA LEU A 82 0.57 -1.17 7.20
C LEU A 82 0.39 0.34 7.06
N GLY A 83 1.49 1.09 7.13
CA GLY A 83 1.52 2.51 6.80
C GLY A 83 1.06 2.78 5.36
N GLY A 84 0.60 4.00 5.10
CA GLY A 84 0.52 4.50 3.72
C GLY A 84 1.91 4.92 3.24
N LEU A 85 2.07 5.14 1.93
CA LEU A 85 3.26 5.80 1.41
C LEU A 85 3.19 7.32 1.59
N SER A 86 4.25 7.89 2.12
CA SER A 86 4.58 9.31 2.08
C SER A 86 4.89 9.76 0.65
N ASN A 87 4.88 11.07 0.42
CA ASN A 87 5.19 11.62 -0.90
C ASN A 87 6.62 11.27 -1.32
N ALA A 88 6.77 10.77 -2.55
CA ALA A 88 8.05 10.32 -3.11
C ALA A 88 8.76 9.21 -2.30
N SER A 89 8.01 8.45 -1.51
CA SER A 89 8.48 7.27 -0.80
C SER A 89 8.11 5.98 -1.54
N TRP A 90 8.81 4.88 -1.23
CA TRP A 90 8.62 3.58 -1.88
C TRP A 90 8.52 2.43 -0.87
N SER A 91 8.15 1.25 -1.39
CA SER A 91 8.27 -0.03 -0.70
C SER A 91 8.80 -1.05 -1.70
N ILE A 92 9.57 -2.02 -1.22
CA ILE A 92 10.16 -3.07 -2.06
C ILE A 92 9.54 -4.41 -1.66
N LEU A 93 9.00 -5.11 -2.66
CA LEU A 93 8.61 -6.50 -2.56
C LEU A 93 9.57 -7.35 -3.38
N GLU A 94 10.07 -8.43 -2.80
CA GLU A 94 10.92 -9.42 -3.48
C GLU A 94 10.23 -10.77 -3.52
N ASN A 95 10.51 -11.55 -4.57
CA ASN A 95 10.10 -12.95 -4.59
C ASN A 95 10.88 -13.72 -3.53
N GLY A 96 10.17 -14.48 -2.69
CA GLY A 96 10.82 -15.27 -1.65
C GLY A 96 11.81 -16.27 -2.23
N HIS A 97 13.07 -16.17 -1.81
CA HIS A 97 14.12 -17.11 -2.23
C HIS A 97 13.98 -18.49 -1.57
N HIS A 98 13.48 -18.54 -0.34
CA HIS A 98 13.35 -19.77 0.47
C HIS A 98 11.91 -20.19 0.74
N ARG A 99 10.93 -19.40 0.28
CA ARG A 99 9.50 -19.70 0.40
C ARG A 99 8.74 -19.12 -0.79
N SER A 100 7.61 -19.73 -1.12
CA SER A 100 6.67 -19.13 -2.05
C SER A 100 6.08 -17.84 -1.48
N GLY A 101 5.81 -16.87 -2.36
CA GLY A 101 5.17 -15.61 -2.06
C GLY A 101 6.14 -14.42 -2.01
N TRP A 102 5.59 -13.25 -1.71
CA TRP A 102 6.34 -12.00 -1.65
C TRP A 102 6.89 -11.73 -0.25
N VAL A 103 8.04 -11.07 -0.19
CA VAL A 103 8.67 -10.56 1.03
C VAL A 103 8.70 -9.05 0.96
N LEU A 104 8.17 -8.37 1.98
CA LEU A 104 8.32 -6.93 2.15
C LEU A 104 9.67 -6.64 2.78
N VAL A 105 10.63 -6.21 1.95
CA VAL A 105 12.00 -5.95 2.40
C VAL A 105 12.17 -4.51 2.89
N GLU A 106 11.37 -3.58 2.37
CA GLU A 106 11.43 -2.17 2.73
C GLU A 106 10.04 -1.54 2.62
N HIS A 107 9.68 -0.65 3.56
CA HIS A 107 8.38 0.01 3.57
C HIS A 107 8.46 1.49 3.92
N ASN A 108 7.80 2.31 3.08
CA ASN A 108 7.68 3.76 3.21
C ASN A 108 9.03 4.51 3.34
N SER A 109 10.06 3.99 2.68
CA SER A 109 11.37 4.64 2.63
C SER A 109 11.38 5.79 1.66
N GLY A 110 12.18 6.82 1.95
CA GLY A 110 12.42 7.94 1.05
C GLY A 110 13.91 8.17 0.90
N SER A 111 14.31 8.89 -0.14
CA SER A 111 15.69 9.38 -0.21
C SER A 111 15.82 10.55 0.76
N LEU A 112 16.74 10.44 1.72
CA LEU A 112 17.16 11.60 2.49
C LEU A 112 17.71 12.66 1.53
N PRO A 113 17.36 13.95 1.67
CA PRO A 113 17.86 15.00 0.81
C PRO A 113 19.39 15.18 0.88
N GLU A 114 20.06 14.57 1.87
CA GLU A 114 21.51 14.37 1.90
C GLU A 114 21.83 12.93 2.32
N PRO A 115 22.84 12.27 1.72
CA PRO A 115 23.28 10.96 2.19
C PRO A 115 23.79 11.09 3.65
N ILE A 116 23.14 10.39 4.57
CA ILE A 116 23.69 10.18 5.91
C ILE A 116 24.85 9.21 5.73
N TYR A 117 26.06 9.75 5.65
CA TYR A 117 27.28 8.96 5.84
C TYR A 117 27.32 8.54 7.31
N GLY A 118 26.77 7.37 7.64
CA GLY A 118 26.77 6.90 9.02
C GLY A 118 25.84 5.76 9.41
N GLU A 119 25.07 5.15 8.52
CA GLU A 119 24.44 3.85 8.82
C GLU A 119 25.29 2.71 8.28
N GLU A 120 26.35 2.40 9.03
CA GLU A 120 26.94 1.07 9.03
C GLU A 120 25.93 0.09 9.70
N SER A 121 25.67 -1.02 9.01
CA SER A 121 24.52 -1.92 9.18
C SER A 121 24.49 -2.71 10.50
N GLY A 122 23.33 -3.27 10.90
CA GLY A 122 23.32 -4.37 11.85
C GLY A 122 21.97 -4.92 12.34
N ALA A 123 21.71 -6.19 11.98
CA ALA A 123 20.75 -7.18 12.52
C ALA A 123 19.31 -7.20 11.98
#